data_AF-X1J9W5-F1
#
_entry.id   AF-X1J9W5-F1
#
_cell.length_a   1.000
_cell.length_b   1.000
_cell.length_c   1.000
_cell.angle_alpha   90.00
_cell.angle_beta   90.00
_cell.angle_gamma   90.00
#
_symmetry.space_group_name_H-M   'P 1'
#
loop_
_entity.id
_entity.type
_entity.pdbx_description
1 polymer ?
#
loop_
_entity_poly.entity_id
_entity_poly.type
_entity_poly.pdbx_seq_one_letter_code
_entity_poly.pdbx_strand_id
1 'polypeptide(L)'
;IAFLCLIFLILSIYLLISNDINKIHWNILDKQWKGQELVHYQNSMYSNITVTTRENQFNFFSNGIPLFSTPDPDIAFVEEFVHLPLLFHSYPENILLIGGGAGGVLNEIAKYSSVENIHYIELDPLIIKVVQKYATCRE
;
A
#
# COMPACT_ATOMS: atom_id res chain seq x y z
N ILE A 1 44.90 0.71 12.15
CA ILE A 1 43.65 1.47 12.46
C ILE A 1 43.42 2.56 11.42
N ALA A 2 44.29 3.57 11.29
CA ALA A 2 44.13 4.66 10.33
C ALA A 2 43.97 4.21 8.86
N PHE A 3 44.77 3.23 8.40
CA PHE A 3 44.65 2.67 7.05
C PHE A 3 43.30 1.98 6.80
N LEU A 4 42.79 1.25 7.80
CA LEU A 4 41.48 0.60 7.73
C LEU A 4 40.34 1.63 7.65
N CYS A 5 40.44 2.71 8.45
CA CYS A 5 39.51 3.83 8.41
C CYS A 5 39.52 4.52 7.04
N LEU A 6 40.69 4.69 6.42
CA LEU A 6 40.80 5.31 5.11
C LEU A 6 40.13 4.47 4.01
N ILE A 7 40.33 3.15 4.04
CA ILE A 7 39.65 2.23 3.12
C ILE A 7 38.13 2.31 3.29
N PHE A 8 37.64 2.30 4.54
CA PHE A 8 36.21 2.38 4.81
C PHE A 8 35.60 3.71 4.34
N LEU A 9 36.33 4.81 4.51
CA LEU A 9 35.93 6.13 4.03
C LEU A 9 35.85 6.15 2.50
N ILE A 10 36.88 5.67 1.80
CA ILE A 10 36.90 5.60 0.33
C ILE A 10 35.75 4.73 -0.19
N LEU A 11 35.50 3.58 0.45
CA LEU A 11 34.38 2.70 0.09
C LEU A 11 33.03 3.39 0.30
N SER A 12 32.84 4.09 1.43
CA SER A 12 31.60 4.82 1.70
C SER A 12 31.34 5.96 0.70
N ILE A 13 32.39 6.70 0.33
CA ILE A 13 32.33 7.77 -0.67
C ILE A 13 32.03 7.17 -2.05
N TYR A 14 32.70 6.07 -2.41
CA TYR A 14 32.43 5.36 -3.66
C TYR A 14 30.97 4.90 -3.72
N LEU A 15 30.45 4.29 -2.66
CA LEU A 15 29.05 3.86 -2.61
C LEU A 15 28.09 5.06 -2.76
N LEU A 16 28.33 6.16 -2.05
CA LEU A 16 27.49 7.37 -2.11
C LEU A 16 27.46 8.00 -3.52
N ILE A 17 28.57 7.95 -4.25
CA ILE A 17 28.68 8.53 -5.60
C ILE A 17 28.17 7.53 -6.66
N SER A 18 28.34 6.24 -6.43
CA SER A 18 27.91 5.19 -7.37
C SER A 18 26.39 5.02 -7.36
N ASN A 19 25.84 4.62 -8.51
CA ASN A 19 24.43 4.21 -8.60
C ASN A 19 24.21 2.75 -8.11
N ASP A 20 25.25 2.10 -7.58
CA ASP A 20 25.21 0.70 -7.18
C ASP A 20 24.45 0.48 -5.86
N ILE A 21 24.31 1.53 -5.02
CA ILE A 21 23.43 1.48 -3.84
C ILE A 21 22.00 1.13 -4.25
N ASN A 22 21.49 1.73 -5.33
CA ASN A 22 20.12 1.46 -5.79
C ASN A 22 19.96 0.00 -6.24
N LYS A 23 20.94 -0.56 -6.95
CA LYS A 23 20.91 -1.97 -7.36
C LYS A 23 20.93 -2.91 -6.15
N ILE A 24 21.76 -2.61 -5.16
CA ILE A 24 21.84 -3.40 -3.91
C ILE A 24 20.50 -3.31 -3.17
N HIS A 25 19.92 -2.12 -3.07
CA HIS A 25 18.63 -1.89 -2.42
C HIS A 25 17.52 -2.74 -3.05
N TRP A 26 17.34 -2.67 -4.37
CA TRP A 26 16.35 -3.48 -5.09
C TRP A 26 16.61 -4.97 -4.95
N ASN A 27 17.86 -5.43 -5.06
CA ASN A 27 18.22 -6.84 -4.85
C ASN A 27 17.88 -7.36 -3.43
N ILE A 28 17.96 -6.50 -2.41
CA ILE A 28 17.60 -6.87 -1.03
C ILE A 28 16.08 -6.93 -0.89
N LEU A 29 15.36 -5.96 -1.45
CA LEU A 29 13.90 -5.92 -1.41
C LEU A 29 13.28 -7.11 -2.16
N ASP A 30 13.78 -7.46 -3.34
CA ASP A 30 13.32 -8.63 -4.09
C ASP A 30 13.49 -9.94 -3.28
N LYS A 31 14.57 -10.03 -2.47
CA LYS A 31 14.78 -11.17 -1.58
C LYS A 31 13.86 -11.19 -0.37
N GLN A 32 13.34 -10.04 0.06
CA GLN A 32 12.37 -9.94 1.15
C GLN A 32 11.01 -10.50 0.72
N TRP A 33 10.59 -10.21 -0.52
CA TRP A 33 9.27 -10.58 -1.05
C TRP A 33 9.29 -11.90 -1.84
N LYS A 34 9.82 -12.98 -1.24
CA LYS A 34 9.94 -14.27 -1.93
C LYS A 34 8.58 -14.80 -2.41
N GLY A 35 8.51 -15.18 -3.68
CA GLY A 35 7.30 -15.74 -4.29
C GLY A 35 6.31 -14.68 -4.78
N GLN A 36 6.66 -13.40 -4.70
CA GLN A 36 5.92 -12.29 -5.30
C GLN A 36 6.92 -11.39 -6.03
N GLU A 37 6.52 -10.76 -7.13
CA GLU A 37 7.37 -9.82 -7.84
C GLU A 37 7.17 -8.41 -7.26
N LEU A 38 8.25 -7.76 -6.85
CA LEU A 38 8.19 -6.39 -6.32
C LEU A 38 8.04 -5.39 -7.47
N VAL A 39 6.96 -4.60 -7.47
CA VAL A 39 6.66 -3.64 -8.55
C VAL A 39 6.67 -2.19 -8.10
N HIS A 40 6.61 -1.93 -6.79
CA HIS A 40 6.75 -0.61 -6.21
C HIS A 40 7.32 -0.70 -4.81
N TYR A 41 8.22 0.23 -4.48
CA TYR A 41 8.68 0.46 -3.13
C TYR A 41 8.90 1.96 -2.95
N GLN A 42 8.29 2.54 -1.92
CA GLN A 42 8.45 3.96 -1.62
C GLN A 42 8.14 4.27 -0.16
N ASN A 43 8.99 5.08 0.47
CA ASN A 43 8.74 5.60 1.81
C ASN A 43 7.94 6.92 1.73
N SER A 44 6.88 7.03 2.51
CA SER A 44 6.23 8.29 2.86
C SER A 44 6.78 8.81 4.19
N MET A 45 6.19 9.90 4.70
CA MET A 45 6.44 10.36 6.07
C MET A 45 5.79 9.45 7.14
N TYR A 46 4.84 8.59 6.75
CA TYR A 46 4.05 7.76 7.66
C TYR A 46 4.47 6.28 7.62
N SER A 47 4.80 5.76 6.44
CA SER A 47 5.10 4.35 6.28
C SER A 47 5.94 4.03 5.04
N ASN A 48 6.50 2.83 5.02
CA ASN A 48 6.99 2.21 3.80
C ASN A 48 5.83 1.57 3.04
N ILE A 49 5.57 2.03 1.83
CA ILE A 49 4.56 1.45 0.95
C ILE A 49 5.25 0.56 -0.07
N THR A 50 4.86 -0.71 -0.06
CA THR A 50 5.31 -1.72 -1.01
C THR A 50 4.13 -2.25 -1.81
N VAL A 51 4.31 -2.41 -3.12
CA VAL A 51 3.38 -3.14 -3.97
C VAL A 51 4.10 -4.31 -4.59
N THR A 52 3.51 -5.49 -4.45
CA THR A 52 3.96 -6.68 -5.17
C THR A 52 2.88 -7.12 -6.16
N THR A 53 3.28 -7.88 -7.17
CA THR A 53 2.37 -8.59 -8.06
C THR A 53 2.56 -10.09 -7.92
N ARG A 54 1.46 -10.81 -8.00
CA ARG A 54 1.46 -12.26 -8.16
C ARG A 54 0.32 -12.63 -9.09
N GLU A 55 0.67 -13.33 -10.17
CA GLU A 55 -0.27 -13.70 -11.24
C GLU A 55 -0.94 -12.43 -11.81
N ASN A 56 -2.22 -12.18 -11.50
CA ASN A 56 -2.97 -11.00 -11.96
C ASN A 56 -3.45 -10.10 -10.82
N GLN A 57 -2.85 -10.22 -9.63
CA GLN A 57 -3.24 -9.48 -8.43
C GLN A 57 -2.08 -8.63 -7.92
N PHE A 58 -2.37 -7.36 -7.66
CA PHE A 58 -1.49 -6.46 -6.91
C PHE A 58 -1.80 -6.55 -5.42
N ASN A 59 -0.76 -6.65 -4.61
CA ASN A 59 -0.85 -6.69 -3.15
C ASN A 59 -0.14 -5.47 -2.59
N PHE A 60 -0.83 -4.73 -1.74
CA PHE A 60 -0.34 -3.49 -1.14
C PHE A 60 0.04 -3.76 0.31
N PHE A 61 1.18 -3.23 0.73
CA PHE A 61 1.70 -3.40 2.08
C PHE A 61 2.15 -2.06 2.66
N SER A 62 1.94 -1.88 3.96
CA SER A 62 2.51 -0.79 4.75
C SER A 62 3.44 -1.36 5.80
N ASN A 63 4.72 -0.97 5.78
CA ASN A 63 5.77 -1.50 6.66
C ASN A 63 5.84 -3.05 6.67
N GLY A 64 5.53 -3.68 5.53
CA GLY A 64 5.48 -5.14 5.39
C GLY A 64 4.18 -5.80 5.85
N ILE A 65 3.23 -5.05 6.42
CA ILE A 65 1.92 -5.54 6.83
C ILE A 65 0.96 -5.42 5.63
N PRO A 66 0.21 -6.48 5.26
CA PRO A 66 -0.78 -6.41 4.20
C PRO A 66 -1.83 -5.33 4.49
N LEU A 67 -2.14 -4.51 3.48
CA LEU A 67 -3.23 -3.54 3.53
C LEU A 67 -4.47 -4.06 2.81
N PHE A 68 -4.33 -4.37 1.52
CA PHE A 68 -5.39 -4.88 0.67
C PHE A 68 -4.80 -5.39 -0.65
N SER A 69 -5.64 -5.99 -1.47
CA SER A 69 -5.29 -6.48 -2.79
C SER A 69 -6.27 -5.99 -3.85
N THR A 70 -5.81 -5.94 -5.10
CA THR A 70 -6.62 -5.58 -6.27
C THR A 70 -6.27 -6.49 -7.45
N PRO A 71 -7.21 -6.85 -8.34
CA PRO A 71 -8.61 -6.42 -8.36
C PRO A 71 -9.49 -7.15 -7.35
N ASP A 72 -9.02 -8.27 -6.80
CA ASP A 72 -9.78 -9.11 -5.88
C ASP A 72 -9.37 -8.80 -4.41
N PRO A 73 -10.19 -8.02 -3.67
CA PRO A 73 -9.92 -7.73 -2.26
C PRO A 73 -10.29 -8.92 -1.36
N ASP A 74 -10.01 -8.81 -0.06
CA ASP A 74 -10.56 -9.71 0.94
C ASP A 74 -12.07 -9.43 1.11
N ILE A 75 -12.88 -10.11 0.29
CA ILE A 75 -14.34 -9.91 0.24
C ILE A 75 -14.98 -10.15 1.60
N ALA A 76 -14.51 -11.16 2.34
CA ALA A 76 -15.08 -11.48 3.65
C ALA A 76 -14.84 -10.32 4.64
N PHE A 77 -13.62 -9.79 4.69
CA PHE A 77 -13.32 -8.62 5.52
C PHE A 77 -14.12 -7.39 5.09
N VAL A 78 -14.19 -7.11 3.78
CA VAL A 78 -14.87 -5.92 3.25
C VAL A 78 -16.36 -5.95 3.55
N GLU A 79 -17.02 -7.08 3.28
CA GLU A 79 -18.45 -7.27 3.55
C GLU A 79 -18.74 -7.18 5.06
N GLU A 80 -17.95 -7.84 5.90
CA GLU A 80 -18.14 -7.79 7.35
C GLU A 80 -17.94 -6.36 7.89
N PHE A 81 -16.86 -5.70 7.49
CA PHE A 81 -16.49 -4.37 7.97
C PHE A 81 -17.53 -3.31 7.60
N VAL A 82 -18.16 -3.45 6.43
CA VAL A 82 -19.13 -2.47 5.92
C VAL A 82 -20.56 -2.82 6.32
N HIS A 83 -20.99 -4.06 6.10
CA HIS A 83 -22.40 -4.41 6.28
C HIS A 83 -22.82 -4.50 7.72
N LEU A 84 -21.97 -4.99 8.63
CA LEU A 84 -22.33 -5.07 10.04
C LEU A 84 -22.75 -3.70 10.58
N PRO A 85 -21.91 -2.64 10.56
CA PRO A 85 -22.31 -1.34 11.10
C PRO A 85 -23.49 -0.69 10.35
N LEU A 86 -23.54 -0.82 9.02
CA LEU A 86 -24.59 -0.16 8.22
C LEU A 86 -25.96 -0.83 8.37
N LEU A 87 -26.02 -2.14 8.63
CA LEU A 87 -27.29 -2.84 8.89
C LEU A 87 -27.86 -2.56 10.28
N PHE A 88 -27.03 -2.17 11.26
CA PHE A 88 -27.50 -1.72 12.57
C PHE A 88 -28.06 -0.30 12.56
N HIS A 89 -27.77 0.49 11.52
CA HIS A 89 -28.28 1.84 11.36
C HIS A 89 -29.54 1.82 10.48
N SER A 90 -30.66 2.33 10.98
CA SER A 90 -31.95 2.23 10.26
C SER A 90 -31.95 2.92 8.88
N TYR A 91 -31.16 3.99 8.71
CA TYR A 91 -31.08 4.75 7.46
C TYR A 91 -29.75 5.51 7.32
N PRO A 92 -28.64 4.84 6.95
CA PRO A 92 -27.32 5.47 6.91
C PRO A 92 -27.19 6.41 5.70
N GLU A 93 -27.04 7.71 5.95
CA GLU A 93 -26.94 8.75 4.92
C GLU A 93 -25.52 9.32 4.76
N ASN A 94 -24.84 9.60 5.88
CA ASN A 94 -23.56 10.28 5.90
C ASN A 94 -22.51 9.40 6.59
N ILE A 95 -21.50 8.99 5.83
CA ILE A 95 -20.45 8.09 6.31
C ILE A 95 -19.13 8.85 6.43
N LEU A 96 -18.44 8.65 7.56
CA LEU A 96 -17.05 9.04 7.75
C LEU A 96 -16.21 7.77 7.79
N LEU A 97 -15.33 7.60 6.81
CA LEU A 97 -14.38 6.51 6.75
C LEU A 97 -12.96 7.03 7.01
N ILE A 98 -12.29 6.46 8.02
CA ILE A 98 -10.93 6.84 8.40
C ILE A 98 -9.99 5.68 8.05
N GLY A 99 -9.16 5.88 7.03
CA GLY A 99 -8.28 4.85 6.47
C GLY A 99 -9.05 3.70 5.81
N GLY A 100 -8.32 2.75 5.22
CA GLY A 100 -8.89 1.49 4.74
C GLY A 100 -9.94 1.61 3.62
N GLY A 101 -10.03 2.75 2.93
CA GLY A 101 -11.01 2.96 1.86
C GLY A 101 -10.64 2.25 0.55
N ALA A 102 -9.34 2.14 0.27
CA ALA A 102 -8.84 1.34 -0.84
C ALA A 102 -9.01 -0.17 -0.55
N GLY A 103 -9.15 -0.98 -1.61
CA GLY A 103 -9.38 -2.42 -1.44
C GLY A 103 -10.85 -2.82 -1.27
N GLY A 104 -11.78 -2.03 -1.81
CA GLY A 104 -13.19 -2.43 -1.95
C GLY A 104 -14.16 -1.83 -0.92
N VAL A 105 -13.68 -1.36 0.23
CA VAL A 105 -14.54 -0.79 1.29
C VAL A 105 -15.41 0.37 0.79
N LEU A 106 -14.84 1.32 0.04
CA LEU A 106 -15.63 2.44 -0.53
C LEU A 106 -16.69 1.95 -1.52
N ASN A 107 -16.37 0.96 -2.34
CA ASN A 107 -17.31 0.38 -3.30
C ASN A 107 -18.44 -0.37 -2.59
N GLU A 108 -18.12 -1.03 -1.49
CA GLU A 108 -19.08 -1.77 -0.68
C GLU A 108 -20.05 -0.83 0.04
N ILE A 109 -19.56 0.28 0.60
CA ILE A 109 -20.42 1.32 1.20
C ILE A 109 -21.38 1.89 0.15
N ALA A 110 -20.89 2.12 -1.08
CA ALA A 110 -21.69 2.66 -2.18
C ALA A 110 -22.83 1.75 -2.66
N LYS A 111 -22.91 0.48 -2.19
CA LYS A 111 -24.06 -0.40 -2.46
C LYS A 111 -25.33 0.03 -1.73
N TYR A 112 -25.22 0.83 -0.66
CA TYR A 112 -26.36 1.31 0.10
C TYR A 112 -26.96 2.54 -0.55
N SER A 113 -28.16 2.40 -1.12
CA SER A 113 -28.86 3.50 -1.81
C SER A 113 -29.26 4.66 -0.88
N SER A 114 -29.26 4.46 0.44
CA SER A 114 -29.51 5.53 1.42
C SER A 114 -28.31 6.45 1.63
N VAL A 115 -27.09 6.01 1.27
CA VAL A 115 -25.86 6.78 1.50
C VAL A 115 -25.78 7.91 0.47
N GLU A 116 -25.74 9.14 0.97
CA GLU A 116 -25.63 10.36 0.16
C GLU A 116 -24.19 10.88 0.12
N ASN A 117 -23.46 10.82 1.24
CA ASN A 117 -22.10 11.36 1.35
C ASN A 117 -21.15 10.37 2.01
N ILE A 118 -19.97 10.19 1.41
CA ILE A 118 -18.86 9.43 2.00
C ILE A 118 -17.66 10.38 2.15
N HIS A 119 -17.33 10.72 3.39
CA HIS A 119 -16.12 11.45 3.72
C HIS A 119 -15.01 10.45 4.01
N TYR A 120 -14.07 10.30 3.07
CA TYR A 120 -12.91 9.44 3.25
C TYR A 120 -11.69 10.25 3.67
N ILE A 121 -11.10 9.89 4.80
CA ILE A 121 -9.87 10.48 5.32
C ILE A 121 -8.78 9.43 5.25
N GLU A 122 -7.79 9.67 4.39
CA GLU A 122 -6.54 8.89 4.37
C GLU A 122 -5.42 9.72 4.96
N LEU A 123 -4.70 9.15 5.93
CA LEU A 123 -3.60 9.83 6.59
C LEU A 123 -2.39 9.92 5.66
N ASP A 124 -2.10 8.83 4.94
CA ASP A 124 -0.95 8.75 4.05
C ASP A 124 -1.35 9.01 2.59
N PRO A 125 -1.13 10.23 2.05
CA PRO A 125 -1.52 10.56 0.68
C PRO A 125 -0.75 9.74 -0.36
N LEU A 126 0.37 9.11 0.04
CA LEU A 126 1.09 8.23 -0.87
C LEU A 126 0.30 6.95 -1.15
N ILE A 127 -0.51 6.44 -0.21
CA ILE A 127 -1.37 5.27 -0.44
C ILE A 127 -2.30 5.55 -1.62
N ILE A 128 -2.99 6.70 -1.62
CA ILE A 128 -3.91 7.08 -2.70
C ILE A 128 -3.21 7.14 -4.06
N LYS A 129 -2.03 7.77 -4.10
CA LYS A 129 -1.25 7.89 -5.34
C LYS A 129 -0.79 6.54 -5.88
N VAL A 130 -0.35 5.65 -4.99
CA VAL A 130 0.11 4.31 -5.36
C VAL A 130 -1.07 3.44 -5.80
N VAL A 131 -2.21 3.52 -5.12
CA VAL A 131 -3.46 2.87 -5.55
C VAL A 131 -3.85 3.34 -6.95
N GLN A 132 -3.90 4.64 -7.22
CA GLN A 132 -4.24 5.16 -8.55
C GLN A 132 -3.28 4.69 -9.66
N LYS A 133 -2.03 4.39 -9.31
CA LYS A 133 -1.02 3.91 -10.26
C LYS A 133 -1.18 2.43 -10.62
N TYR A 134 -1.65 1.59 -9.68
CA TYR A 134 -1.65 0.13 -9.83
C TYR A 134 -3.05 -0.51 -9.79
N ALA A 135 -4.02 0.12 -9.14
CA ALA A 135 -5.41 -0.29 -9.19
C ALA A 135 -5.92 0.01 -10.60
N THR A 136 -5.96 -1.04 -11.41
CA THR A 136 -6.59 -1.02 -12.72
C THR A 136 -8.06 -0.70 -12.50
N CYS A 137 -8.50 0.48 -12.94
CA CYS A 137 -9.90 0.71 -13.26
C CYS A 137 -10.29 -0.38 -14.26
N ARG A 138 -11.14 -1.33 -13.86
CA ARG A 138 -12.02 -1.95 -14.86
C ARG A 138 -13.07 -0.91 -15.18
N GLU A 139 -13.12 -0.54 -16.47
CA GLU A 139 -14.24 0.17 -17.11
C GLU A 139 -15.59 -0.47 -16.74
#